data_AF-A0A1S3MXF7-F1
#
_entry.id   AF-A0A1S3MXF7-F1
#
_cell.length_a   1.000
_cell.length_b   1.000
_cell.length_c   1.000
_cell.angle_alpha   90.00
_cell.angle_beta   90.00
_cell.angle_gamma   90.00
#
_symmetry.space_group_name_H-M   'P 1'
#
loop_
_entity.id
_entity.type
_entity.pdbx_description
1 polymer ?
#
loop_
_entity_poly.entity_id
_entity_poly.type
_entity_poly.pdbx_seq_one_letter_code
_entity_poly.pdbx_strand_id
1 'polypeptide(L)'
;HILTVFSSPVFAVVGVSTDCCSQTYCGTKALSESEARAVTDMLGKMREDILAFLTIHSYSQLILVPYGHPNISAPNYDELMEVGLGAAKAIKAVHGMDYTVGTSPDILYANSGSSRDFARLIGIPLSFTFELRDKGEHGFELPEDQIQPTCEEAYAGAHHIITYAHDKVFYSYAATVTATLSTTLLAAWVSSATLL
;
A
#
# COMPACT_ATOMS: atom_id res chain seq x y z
N HIS A 1 16.28 4.18 -2.29
CA HIS A 1 16.15 3.43 -1.02
C HIS A 1 14.79 3.72 -0.39
N ILE A 2 14.11 2.70 0.13
CA ILE A 2 12.83 2.86 0.83
C ILE A 2 13.12 3.44 2.22
N LEU A 3 12.39 4.48 2.65
CA LEU A 3 12.63 5.18 3.92
C LEU A 3 12.34 4.24 5.11
N THR A 4 13.31 4.00 5.99
CA THR A 4 13.27 2.95 7.04
C THR A 4 13.23 3.47 8.49
N VAL A 5 12.51 4.57 8.73
CA VAL A 5 12.47 5.26 10.04
C VAL A 5 11.11 5.16 10.75
N PHE A 6 10.14 4.45 10.17
CA PHE A 6 8.79 4.30 10.73
C PHE A 6 8.75 3.26 11.85
N SER A 7 7.84 3.48 12.82
CA SER A 7 7.70 2.60 13.98
C SER A 7 7.13 1.23 13.59
N SER A 8 7.76 0.15 14.05
CA SER A 8 7.20 -1.20 13.97
C SER A 8 7.80 -2.10 15.07
N PRO A 9 7.16 -3.24 15.41
CA PRO A 9 7.72 -4.21 16.37
C PRO A 9 9.10 -4.77 15.96
N VAL A 10 9.48 -4.62 14.69
CA VAL A 10 10.74 -5.12 14.12
C VAL A 10 11.62 -3.99 13.58
N PHE A 11 11.50 -2.79 14.15
CA PHE A 11 12.34 -1.64 13.78
C PHE A 11 13.83 -1.98 13.96
N ALA A 12 14.62 -1.64 12.93
CA ALA A 12 16.07 -1.85 12.88
C ALA A 12 16.56 -3.30 12.98
N VAL A 13 15.71 -4.27 12.62
CA VAL A 13 16.05 -5.71 12.69
C VAL A 13 16.63 -6.26 11.38
N VAL A 14 16.22 -5.74 10.22
CA VAL A 14 16.65 -6.25 8.91
C VAL A 14 16.74 -5.15 7.86
N GLY A 15 17.71 -5.26 6.95
CA GLY A 15 17.84 -4.40 5.77
C GLY A 15 18.19 -2.93 6.04
N VAL A 16 18.71 -2.63 7.24
CA VAL A 16 19.10 -1.28 7.65
C VAL A 16 20.44 -1.30 8.36
N SER A 17 21.00 -0.11 8.57
CA SER A 17 22.25 0.09 9.32
C SER A 17 22.03 1.01 10.53
N THR A 18 22.83 0.81 11.58
CA THR A 18 22.95 1.73 12.71
C THR A 18 24.14 2.68 12.58
N ASP A 19 24.94 2.54 11.51
CA ASP A 19 25.98 3.50 11.14
C ASP A 19 25.36 4.72 10.46
N CYS A 20 25.55 5.90 11.04
CA CYS A 20 25.03 7.18 10.54
C CYS A 20 25.57 7.59 9.17
N CYS A 21 26.69 7.01 8.73
CA CYS A 21 27.26 7.24 7.40
C CYS A 21 26.64 6.34 6.32
N SER A 22 25.82 5.36 6.71
CA SER A 22 25.19 4.43 5.79
C SER A 22 23.99 5.06 5.08
N GLN A 23 23.81 4.73 3.80
CA GLN A 23 22.63 5.10 3.01
C GLN A 23 21.33 4.47 3.53
N THR A 24 21.42 3.43 4.35
CA THR A 24 20.28 2.77 5.00
C THR A 24 20.28 2.97 6.51
N TYR A 25 20.89 4.07 6.98
CA TYR A 25 20.83 4.45 8.40
C TYR A 25 19.38 4.59 8.87
N CYS A 26 18.99 3.82 9.89
CA CYS A 26 17.61 3.81 10.40
C CYS A 26 17.30 4.93 11.39
N GLY A 27 18.22 5.85 11.64
CA GLY A 27 18.07 6.87 12.69
C GLY A 27 18.39 6.33 14.09
N THR A 28 18.43 7.22 15.08
CA THR A 28 18.81 6.86 16.47
C THR A 28 17.76 6.00 17.19
N LYS A 29 16.51 6.06 16.69
CA LYS A 29 15.34 5.33 17.17
C LYS A 29 14.21 5.45 16.15
N ALA A 30 13.17 4.61 16.25
CA ALA A 30 11.96 4.78 15.47
C ALA A 30 11.40 6.21 15.62
N LEU A 31 10.98 6.81 14.50
CA LEU A 31 10.44 8.18 14.43
C LEU A 31 11.41 9.26 14.96
N SER A 32 12.71 9.04 14.86
CA SER A 32 13.73 10.05 15.13
C SER A 32 13.59 11.25 14.18
N GLU A 33 13.32 10.97 12.91
CA GLU A 33 13.11 11.99 11.87
C GLU A 33 11.75 12.70 12.02
N SER A 34 11.76 14.02 11.86
CA SER A 34 10.56 14.86 12.03
C SER A 34 9.51 14.63 10.94
N GLU A 35 9.98 14.31 9.75
CA GLU A 35 9.24 14.04 8.52
C GLU A 35 8.44 12.74 8.66
N ALA A 36 9.11 11.67 9.14
CA ALA A 36 8.46 10.40 9.41
C ALA A 36 7.42 10.53 10.52
N ARG A 37 7.71 11.33 11.56
CA ARG A 37 6.76 11.60 12.64
C ARG A 37 5.53 12.33 12.14
N ALA A 38 5.68 13.36 11.31
CA ALA A 38 4.56 14.09 10.74
C ALA A 38 3.63 13.17 9.92
N VAL A 39 4.19 12.28 9.10
CA VAL A 39 3.41 11.29 8.35
C VAL A 39 2.72 10.29 9.29
N THR A 40 3.44 9.74 10.28
CA THR A 40 2.88 8.82 11.28
C THR A 40 1.72 9.44 12.05
N ASP A 41 1.86 10.70 12.48
CA ASP A 41 0.83 11.40 13.24
C ASP A 41 -0.41 11.67 12.37
N MET A 42 -0.23 12.03 11.10
CA MET A 42 -1.34 12.21 10.16
C MET A 42 -2.08 10.90 9.91
N LEU A 43 -1.35 9.84 9.56
CA LEU A 43 -1.93 8.52 9.31
C LEU A 43 -2.64 7.99 10.56
N GLY A 44 -2.04 8.14 11.75
CA GLY A 44 -2.66 7.69 13.00
C GLY A 44 -4.00 8.36 13.30
N LYS A 45 -4.16 9.64 12.95
CA LYS A 45 -5.42 10.39 13.14
C LYS A 45 -6.50 10.02 12.12
N MET A 46 -6.11 9.59 10.93
CA MET A 46 -7.01 9.38 9.78
C MET A 46 -7.14 7.91 9.37
N ARG A 47 -6.51 6.98 10.07
CA ARG A 47 -6.37 5.57 9.64
C ARG A 47 -7.71 4.87 9.34
N GLU A 48 -8.78 5.26 10.02
CA GLU A 48 -10.12 4.68 9.82
C GLU A 48 -10.79 5.21 8.53
N ASP A 49 -10.35 6.38 8.04
CA ASP A 49 -10.87 7.02 6.82
C ASP A 49 -9.98 6.73 5.59
N ILE A 50 -8.77 6.21 5.79
CA ILE A 50 -7.81 5.94 4.71
C ILE A 50 -7.95 4.49 4.25
N LEU A 51 -8.42 4.32 3.01
CA LEU A 51 -8.57 3.00 2.38
C LEU A 51 -7.29 2.51 1.69
N ALA A 52 -6.46 3.42 1.19
CA ALA A 52 -5.24 3.09 0.50
C ALA A 52 -4.09 4.03 0.85
N PHE A 53 -2.88 3.49 1.01
CA PHE A 53 -1.63 4.23 1.19
C PHE A 53 -0.64 3.86 0.10
N LEU A 54 -0.23 4.85 -0.70
CA LEU A 54 0.73 4.66 -1.79
C LEU A 54 2.00 5.48 -1.47
N THR A 55 3.15 4.82 -1.40
CA THR A 55 4.47 5.49 -1.30
C THR A 55 5.20 5.33 -2.62
N ILE A 56 5.66 6.43 -3.21
CA ILE A 56 6.22 6.46 -4.56
C ILE A 56 7.73 6.64 -4.49
N HIS A 57 8.45 5.76 -5.17
CA HIS A 57 9.90 5.67 -5.23
C HIS A 57 10.32 5.40 -6.69
N SER A 58 11.62 5.43 -6.93
CA SER A 58 12.27 4.89 -8.13
C SER A 58 13.58 4.25 -7.69
N TYR A 59 14.16 3.33 -8.45
CA TYR A 59 13.72 2.72 -9.71
C TYR A 59 13.54 1.22 -9.51
N SER A 60 13.08 0.49 -10.53
CA SER A 60 13.17 -0.98 -10.78
C SER A 60 11.92 -1.53 -11.45
N GLN A 61 10.87 -0.72 -11.63
CA GLN A 61 9.55 -1.13 -12.12
C GLN A 61 8.93 -2.22 -11.24
N LEU A 62 8.71 -1.92 -9.96
CA LEU A 62 8.12 -2.84 -8.99
C LEU A 62 6.88 -2.24 -8.32
N ILE A 63 5.94 -3.09 -7.93
CA ILE A 63 4.87 -2.77 -6.99
C ILE A 63 5.05 -3.69 -5.78
N LEU A 64 5.52 -3.12 -4.67
CA LEU A 64 5.81 -3.89 -3.47
C LEU A 64 4.61 -3.90 -2.52
N VAL A 65 4.24 -5.10 -2.06
CA VAL A 65 3.24 -5.30 -1.02
C VAL A 65 3.91 -5.55 0.34
N PRO A 66 3.22 -5.30 1.47
CA PRO A 66 3.71 -5.64 2.79
C PRO A 66 3.88 -7.16 2.97
N TYR A 67 4.81 -7.63 3.80
CA TYR A 67 5.75 -6.85 4.60
C TYR A 67 7.17 -6.89 4.01
N GLY A 68 8.00 -5.95 4.44
CA GLY A 68 9.44 -5.92 4.15
C GLY A 68 10.25 -6.97 4.92
N HIS A 69 9.68 -7.58 5.96
CA HIS A 69 10.35 -8.57 6.79
C HIS A 69 10.03 -10.00 6.30
N PRO A 70 11.03 -10.87 6.06
CA PRO A 70 10.84 -12.17 5.40
C PRO A 70 9.94 -13.16 6.18
N ASN A 71 9.86 -13.00 7.50
CA ASN A 71 9.07 -13.87 8.37
C ASN A 71 7.69 -13.30 8.74
N ILE A 72 7.23 -12.22 8.08
CA ILE A 72 5.95 -11.57 8.39
C ILE A 72 5.15 -11.44 7.10
N SER A 73 3.89 -11.87 7.12
CA SER A 73 2.97 -11.72 6.00
C SER A 73 1.75 -10.90 6.41
N ALA A 74 1.18 -10.16 5.45
CA ALA A 74 -0.05 -9.42 5.65
C ALA A 74 -1.25 -10.38 5.75
N PRO A 75 -2.18 -10.20 6.71
CA PRO A 75 -3.39 -11.02 6.79
C PRO A 75 -4.25 -11.02 5.51
N ASN A 76 -4.15 -9.98 4.69
CA ASN A 76 -4.83 -9.84 3.39
C ASN A 76 -3.83 -9.87 2.21
N TYR A 77 -2.75 -10.64 2.33
CA TYR A 77 -1.71 -10.74 1.31
C TYR A 77 -2.28 -11.07 -0.09
N ASP A 78 -3.19 -12.03 -0.18
CA ASP A 78 -3.78 -12.45 -1.46
C ASP A 78 -4.54 -11.30 -2.15
N GLU A 79 -5.27 -10.48 -1.39
CA GLU A 79 -5.94 -9.29 -1.90
C GLU A 79 -4.92 -8.24 -2.38
N LEU A 80 -3.88 -7.99 -1.58
CA LEU A 80 -2.82 -7.05 -1.96
C LEU A 80 -2.16 -7.48 -3.28
N MET A 81 -1.90 -8.78 -3.45
CA MET A 81 -1.35 -9.33 -4.68
C MET A 81 -2.32 -9.21 -5.86
N GLU A 82 -3.60 -9.52 -5.68
CA GLU A 82 -4.63 -9.36 -6.72
C GLU A 82 -4.68 -7.92 -7.23
N VAL A 83 -4.81 -6.96 -6.32
CA VAL A 83 -4.91 -5.53 -6.65
C VAL A 83 -3.60 -5.01 -7.24
N GLY A 84 -2.46 -5.44 -6.71
CA GLY A 84 -1.14 -5.08 -7.23
C GLY A 84 -0.92 -5.59 -8.66
N LEU A 85 -1.31 -6.84 -8.96
CA LEU A 85 -1.25 -7.42 -10.30
C LEU A 85 -2.19 -6.70 -11.27
N GLY A 86 -3.38 -6.30 -10.81
CA GLY A 86 -4.29 -5.45 -11.57
C GLY A 86 -3.70 -4.08 -11.91
N ALA A 87 -3.01 -3.46 -10.95
CA ALA A 87 -2.29 -2.19 -11.15
C ALA A 87 -1.13 -2.34 -12.15
N ALA A 88 -0.32 -3.40 -12.04
CA ALA A 88 0.75 -3.69 -13.00
C ALA A 88 0.21 -3.91 -14.43
N LYS A 89 -0.93 -4.59 -14.56
CA LYS A 89 -1.63 -4.75 -15.85
C LYS A 89 -2.10 -3.40 -16.41
N ALA A 90 -2.63 -2.52 -15.56
CA ALA A 90 -3.05 -1.17 -15.96
C ALA A 90 -1.87 -0.32 -16.44
N ILE A 91 -0.73 -0.36 -15.73
CA ILE A 91 0.53 0.28 -16.14
C ILE A 91 0.95 -0.21 -17.53
N LYS A 92 1.02 -1.54 -17.70
CA LYS A 92 1.43 -2.16 -18.98
C LYS A 92 0.54 -1.74 -20.14
N ALA A 93 -0.76 -1.49 -19.92
CA ALA A 93 -1.69 -1.09 -20.96
C ALA A 93 -1.45 0.33 -21.50
N VAL A 94 -0.69 1.19 -20.80
CA VAL A 94 -0.43 2.57 -21.23
C VAL A 94 0.71 2.60 -22.27
N HIS A 95 1.95 2.29 -21.86
CA HIS A 95 3.12 2.28 -22.77
C HIS A 95 3.92 0.97 -22.76
N GLY A 96 3.33 -0.13 -22.27
CA GLY A 96 3.93 -1.47 -22.36
C GLY A 96 4.94 -1.83 -21.27
N MET A 97 5.08 -1.03 -20.21
CA MET A 97 6.06 -1.33 -19.16
C MET A 97 5.62 -2.49 -18.27
N ASP A 98 6.51 -3.47 -18.14
CA ASP A 98 6.33 -4.61 -17.24
C ASP A 98 6.81 -4.26 -15.82
N TYR A 99 5.86 -4.20 -14.89
CA TYR A 99 6.10 -4.07 -13.45
C TYR A 99 5.93 -5.41 -12.73
N THR A 100 6.88 -5.76 -11.87
CA THR A 100 6.81 -6.97 -11.04
C THR A 100 6.12 -6.68 -9.71
N VAL A 101 5.25 -7.58 -9.25
CA VAL A 101 4.50 -7.42 -7.99
C VAL A 101 4.93 -8.49 -6.99
N GLY A 102 5.16 -8.12 -5.74
CA GLY A 102 5.58 -9.06 -4.70
C GLY A 102 5.99 -8.39 -3.40
N THR A 103 6.39 -9.18 -2.40
CA THR A 103 6.95 -8.62 -1.16
C THR A 103 8.38 -8.12 -1.40
N SER A 104 8.83 -7.16 -0.58
CA SER A 104 10.20 -6.65 -0.71
C SER A 104 11.28 -7.75 -0.56
N PRO A 105 11.20 -8.68 0.41
CA PRO A 105 12.14 -9.82 0.50
C PRO A 105 12.22 -10.69 -0.76
N ASP A 106 11.10 -10.91 -1.45
CA ASP A 106 11.03 -11.86 -2.57
C ASP A 106 11.58 -11.27 -3.87
N ILE A 107 11.37 -9.97 -4.12
CA ILE A 107 11.66 -9.36 -5.42
C ILE A 107 12.60 -8.15 -5.37
N LEU A 108 13.09 -7.76 -4.20
CA LEU A 108 14.01 -6.63 -4.05
C LEU A 108 15.08 -6.89 -2.96
N TYR A 109 14.75 -6.63 -1.70
CA TYR A 109 15.53 -6.96 -0.51
C TYR A 109 14.64 -6.88 0.74
N ALA A 110 14.98 -7.65 1.77
CA ALA A 110 14.33 -7.54 3.08
C ALA A 110 14.65 -6.18 3.73
N ASN A 111 13.66 -5.54 4.35
CA ASN A 111 13.79 -4.28 5.08
C ASN A 111 12.86 -4.19 6.29
N SER A 112 13.16 -3.25 7.17
CA SER A 112 12.34 -2.91 8.33
C SER A 112 12.10 -1.39 8.37
N GLY A 113 11.02 -0.96 9.01
CA GLY A 113 10.72 0.46 9.22
C GLY A 113 10.19 1.21 8.00
N SER A 114 9.69 0.52 6.96
CA SER A 114 9.09 1.17 5.78
C SER A 114 7.74 1.82 6.09
N SER A 115 7.42 2.92 5.39
CA SER A 115 6.12 3.61 5.50
C SER A 115 4.95 2.71 5.10
N ARG A 116 5.13 1.89 4.06
CA ARG A 116 4.18 0.89 3.59
C ARG A 116 3.82 -0.11 4.70
N ASP A 117 4.84 -0.68 5.34
CA ASP A 117 4.62 -1.65 6.41
C ASP A 117 3.95 -1.00 7.63
N PHE A 118 4.34 0.24 7.98
CA PHE A 118 3.69 0.99 9.04
C PHE A 118 2.22 1.27 8.75
N ALA A 119 1.89 1.76 7.55
CA ALA A 119 0.51 2.02 7.14
C ALA A 119 -0.34 0.74 7.26
N ARG A 120 0.18 -0.39 6.80
CA ARG A 120 -0.50 -1.68 6.93
C ARG A 120 -0.66 -2.12 8.39
N LEU A 121 0.36 -1.91 9.22
CA LEU A 121 0.38 -2.29 10.63
C LEU A 121 -0.68 -1.53 11.44
N ILE A 122 -0.92 -0.25 11.13
CA ILE A 122 -1.94 0.56 11.82
C ILE A 122 -3.36 0.34 11.31
N GLY A 123 -3.57 -0.52 10.30
CA GLY A 123 -4.89 -0.94 9.84
C GLY A 123 -5.33 -0.43 8.46
N ILE A 124 -4.50 0.35 7.74
CA ILE A 124 -4.83 0.75 6.37
C ILE A 124 -4.79 -0.50 5.47
N PRO A 125 -5.88 -0.86 4.78
CA PRO A 125 -6.01 -2.20 4.19
C PRO A 125 -5.19 -2.39 2.92
N LEU A 126 -5.11 -1.37 2.08
CA LEU A 126 -4.37 -1.40 0.82
C LEU A 126 -3.12 -0.52 0.95
N SER A 127 -1.93 -1.13 0.99
CA SER A 127 -0.69 -0.38 1.14
C SER A 127 0.35 -0.86 0.14
N PHE A 128 0.93 0.06 -0.65
CA PHE A 128 1.82 -0.28 -1.74
C PHE A 128 3.01 0.66 -1.82
N THR A 129 4.16 0.13 -2.22
CA THR A 129 5.30 0.92 -2.69
C THR A 129 5.39 0.79 -4.21
N PHE A 130 5.46 1.92 -4.92
CA PHE A 130 5.78 1.93 -6.35
C PHE A 130 7.26 2.23 -6.49
N GLU A 131 8.01 1.36 -7.15
CA GLU A 131 9.35 1.64 -7.66
C GLU A 131 9.21 1.88 -9.16
N LEU A 132 9.26 3.15 -9.58
CA LEU A 132 8.96 3.56 -10.95
C LEU A 132 10.08 3.15 -11.94
N ARG A 133 10.00 3.69 -13.17
CA ARG A 133 11.04 3.49 -14.19
C ARG A 133 12.42 3.95 -13.69
N ASP A 134 13.50 3.42 -14.24
CA ASP A 134 13.57 2.29 -15.19
C ASP A 134 14.04 1.00 -14.47
N LYS A 135 14.73 0.09 -15.18
CA LYS A 135 15.31 -1.13 -14.60
C LYS A 135 16.82 -1.01 -14.31
N GLY A 136 17.34 0.21 -14.25
CA GLY A 136 18.73 0.53 -13.94
C GLY A 136 19.58 0.99 -15.13
N GLU A 137 18.98 1.28 -16.29
CA GLU A 137 19.71 1.87 -17.43
C GLU A 137 20.14 3.31 -17.10
N HIS A 138 19.21 4.09 -16.58
CA HIS A 138 19.41 5.43 -16.05
C HIS A 138 19.26 5.49 -14.52
N GLY A 139 18.50 4.56 -13.94
CA GLY A 139 18.30 4.49 -12.49
C GLY A 139 17.65 5.76 -11.94
N PHE A 140 18.38 6.52 -11.13
CA PHE A 140 17.89 7.78 -10.55
C PHE A 140 18.04 8.99 -11.49
N GLU A 141 18.80 8.87 -12.57
CA GLU A 141 19.06 9.94 -13.54
C GLU A 141 18.21 9.75 -14.82
N LEU A 142 16.93 9.43 -14.62
CA LEU A 142 15.99 9.16 -15.72
C LEU A 142 15.83 10.40 -16.63
N PRO A 143 15.95 10.27 -17.97
CA PRO A 143 15.82 11.38 -18.89
C PRO A 143 14.49 12.13 -18.78
N GLU A 144 14.52 13.45 -19.01
CA GLU A 144 13.33 14.31 -18.84
C GLU A 144 12.16 13.91 -19.75
N ASP A 145 12.44 13.38 -20.94
CA ASP A 145 11.42 12.90 -21.89
C ASP A 145 10.71 11.62 -21.42
N GLN A 146 11.26 10.92 -20.41
CA GLN A 146 10.64 9.76 -19.76
C GLN A 146 9.75 10.15 -18.57
N ILE A 147 9.77 11.42 -18.10
CA ILE A 147 8.96 11.86 -16.97
C ILE A 147 7.47 11.65 -17.26
N GLN A 148 6.99 12.22 -18.36
CA GLN A 148 5.56 12.16 -18.68
C GLN A 148 5.06 10.72 -18.92
N PRO A 149 5.72 9.87 -19.74
CA PRO A 149 5.35 8.47 -19.88
C PRO A 149 5.30 7.71 -18.54
N THR A 150 6.27 7.96 -17.66
CA THR A 150 6.33 7.33 -16.33
C THR A 150 5.15 7.76 -15.46
N CYS A 151 4.79 9.04 -15.47
CA CYS A 151 3.67 9.56 -14.70
C CYS A 151 2.31 9.03 -15.20
N GLU A 152 2.10 8.94 -16.51
CA GLU A 152 0.86 8.40 -17.11
C GLU A 152 0.65 6.92 -16.72
N GLU A 153 1.72 6.13 -16.74
CA GLU A 153 1.72 4.76 -16.27
C GLU A 153 1.41 4.64 -14.78
N ALA A 154 2.17 5.35 -13.95
CA ALA A 154 2.00 5.34 -12.49
C ALA A 154 0.57 5.75 -12.11
N TYR A 155 0.01 6.75 -12.80
CA TYR A 155 -1.37 7.16 -12.62
C TYR A 155 -2.35 6.03 -12.96
N ALA A 156 -2.18 5.31 -14.06
CA ALA A 156 -3.05 4.19 -14.40
C ALA A 156 -3.02 3.07 -13.34
N GLY A 157 -1.84 2.75 -12.81
CA GLY A 157 -1.68 1.80 -11.71
C GLY A 157 -2.35 2.28 -10.41
N ALA A 158 -2.09 3.53 -10.00
CA ALA A 158 -2.71 4.12 -8.81
C ALA A 158 -4.24 4.23 -8.95
N HIS A 159 -4.72 4.63 -10.12
CA HIS A 159 -6.15 4.73 -10.43
C HIS A 159 -6.84 3.37 -10.30
N HIS A 160 -6.21 2.28 -10.77
CA HIS A 160 -6.75 0.93 -10.57
C HIS A 160 -6.95 0.60 -9.08
N ILE A 161 -5.96 0.88 -8.23
CA ILE A 161 -6.05 0.66 -6.78
C ILE A 161 -7.18 1.49 -6.17
N ILE A 162 -7.27 2.77 -6.55
CA ILE A 162 -8.30 3.70 -6.07
C ILE A 162 -9.70 3.20 -6.45
N THR A 163 -9.90 2.80 -7.70
CA THR A 163 -11.19 2.24 -8.17
C THR A 163 -11.54 0.97 -7.40
N TYR A 164 -10.60 0.05 -7.20
CA TYR A 164 -10.85 -1.16 -6.42
C TYR A 164 -11.28 -0.84 -4.98
N ALA A 165 -10.55 0.07 -4.31
CA ALA A 165 -10.84 0.48 -2.94
C ALA A 165 -12.23 1.12 -2.83
N HIS A 166 -12.55 2.01 -3.76
CA HIS A 166 -13.85 2.65 -3.89
C HIS A 166 -14.95 1.59 -4.01
N ASP A 167 -14.88 0.75 -5.04
CA ASP A 167 -15.93 -0.21 -5.35
C ASP A 167 -16.15 -1.19 -4.19
N LYS A 168 -15.07 -1.70 -3.57
CA LYS A 168 -15.18 -2.59 -2.41
C LYS A 168 -15.98 -1.96 -1.26
N VAL A 169 -15.73 -0.69 -0.95
CA VAL A 169 -16.44 0.02 0.12
C VAL A 169 -17.89 0.30 -0.27
N PHE A 170 -18.15 0.78 -1.48
CA PHE A 170 -19.50 1.09 -1.94
C PHE A 170 -20.39 -0.17 -2.06
N TYR A 171 -19.85 -1.28 -2.57
CA TYR A 171 -20.57 -2.57 -2.59
C TYR A 171 -20.87 -3.06 -1.17
N SER A 172 -19.91 -2.99 -0.25
CA SER A 172 -20.11 -3.41 1.14
C SER A 172 -21.19 -2.58 1.85
N TYR A 173 -21.21 -1.27 1.59
CA TYR A 173 -22.24 -0.38 2.11
C TYR A 173 -23.64 -0.73 1.56
N ALA A 174 -23.77 -0.88 0.24
CA ALA A 174 -25.04 -1.22 -0.40
C ALA A 174 -25.59 -2.59 0.07
N ALA A 175 -24.72 -3.59 0.23
CA ALA A 175 -25.08 -4.91 0.74
C ALA A 175 -25.58 -4.83 2.20
N THR A 176 -24.90 -4.04 3.04
CA THR A 176 -25.29 -3.84 4.45
C THR A 176 -26.66 -3.19 4.55
N VAL A 177 -26.90 -2.09 3.81
CA VAL A 177 -28.20 -1.41 3.79
C VAL A 177 -29.32 -2.36 3.36
N THR A 178 -29.09 -3.18 2.33
CA THR A 178 -30.06 -4.15 1.83
C THR A 178 -30.37 -5.23 2.87
N ALA A 179 -29.35 -5.74 3.57
CA ALA A 179 -29.53 -6.72 4.64
C ALA A 179 -30.30 -6.14 5.84
N THR A 180 -29.99 -4.91 6.26
CA THR A 180 -30.72 -4.22 7.35
C THR A 180 -32.17 -3.95 6.98
N LEU A 181 -32.46 -3.51 5.75
CA LEU A 181 -33.83 -3.34 5.26
C LEU A 181 -34.59 -4.68 5.24
N SER A 182 -33.96 -5.74 4.76
CA SER A 182 -34.59 -7.06 4.70
C SER A 182 -34.93 -7.62 6.08
N THR A 183 -34.01 -7.49 7.04
CA THR A 183 -34.21 -7.96 8.42
C THR A 183 -35.26 -7.14 9.17
N THR A 184 -35.29 -5.82 8.99
CA THR A 184 -36.33 -4.95 9.59
C THR A 184 -37.71 -5.22 9.01
N LEU A 185 -37.83 -5.41 7.69
CA LEU A 185 -39.08 -5.80 7.03
C LEU A 185 -39.56 -7.18 7.52
N LEU A 186 -38.66 -8.15 7.62
CA LEU A 186 -38.99 -9.49 8.14
C LEU A 186 -39.48 -9.42 9.59
N ALA A 187 -38.80 -8.65 10.44
CA ALA A 187 -39.20 -8.45 11.84
C ALA A 187 -40.59 -7.79 11.95
N ALA A 188 -40.85 -6.74 11.17
CA ALA A 188 -42.16 -6.08 11.13
C ALA A 188 -43.29 -7.03 10.67
N TRP A 189 -42.99 -7.92 9.72
CA TRP A 189 -43.94 -8.92 9.22
C TRP A 189 -44.25 -9.97 10.29
N VAL A 190 -43.23 -10.51 10.97
CA VAL A 190 -43.41 -11.49 12.07
C VAL A 190 -44.21 -10.89 13.24
N SER A 191 -43.93 -9.64 13.61
CA SER A 191 -44.69 -8.94 14.66
C SER A 191 -46.15 -8.71 14.26
N SER A 192 -46.43 -8.43 12.99
CA SER A 192 -47.81 -8.25 12.51
C SER A 192 -48.57 -9.58 12.42
N ALA A 193 -47.90 -10.67 12.07
CA ALA A 193 -48.50 -12.01 11.97
C ALA A 193 -48.81 -12.66 13.34
N THR A 194 -48.15 -12.21 14.41
CA THR A 194 -48.41 -12.68 15.78
C THR A 194 -49.54 -11.94 16.51
N LEU A 195 -50.04 -10.84 15.90
CA LEU A 195 -51.16 -10.03 16.40
C LEU A 195 -52.52 -10.41 15.76
N LEU A 196 -52.55 -11.40 14.86
CA LEU A 196 -53.73 -11.98 14.20
C LEU A 196 -54.04 -13.36 14.78
#